data_AF-A0A6P0Z8K5-F1
#
_entry.id   AF-A0A6P0Z8K5-F1
#
_cell.length_a   1.000
_cell.length_b   1.000
_cell.length_c   1.000
_cell.angle_alpha   90.00
_cell.angle_beta   90.00
_cell.angle_gamma   90.00
#
_symmetry.space_group_name_H-M   'P 1'
#
loop_
_entity.id
_entity.type
_entity.pdbx_description
1 polymer ?
#
loop_
_entity_poly.entity_id
_entity_poly.type
_entity_poly.pdbx_seq_one_letter_code
_entity_poly.pdbx_strand_id
1 'polypeptide(L)'
;MALPGLAAALGAVGLGWFGGWDSMEQLAYNSLFRIRDSIAILPKPSWDERLAIIAIDEKSLQEYGQFPWSRDRYVALLDELSSAQPASISFDILFAEPSEDDDAFSSAIIDNDNV
;
A
#
# COMPACT_ATOMS: atom_id res chain seq x y z
N MET A 1 37.83 -31.52 -21.10
CA MET A 1 37.66 -30.04 -21.19
C MET A 1 36.34 -29.53 -20.59
N ALA A 2 35.65 -30.28 -19.69
CA ALA A 2 34.37 -29.86 -19.09
C ALA A 2 34.48 -29.19 -17.70
N LEU A 3 35.68 -29.13 -17.12
CA LEU A 3 35.91 -28.70 -15.74
C LEU A 3 35.58 -27.22 -15.41
N PRO A 4 35.88 -26.21 -16.27
CA PRO A 4 35.65 -24.81 -15.90
C PRO A 4 34.15 -24.44 -15.87
N GLY A 5 33.33 -25.08 -16.71
CA GLY A 5 31.88 -24.86 -16.71
C GLY A 5 31.20 -25.36 -15.44
N LEU A 6 31.67 -26.50 -14.90
CA LEU A 6 31.15 -27.06 -13.66
C LEU A 6 31.51 -26.18 -12.45
N ALA A 7 32.73 -25.66 -12.40
CA ALA A 7 33.16 -24.75 -11.34
C ALA A 7 32.39 -23.43 -11.36
N ALA A 8 32.14 -22.86 -12.54
CA ALA A 8 31.31 -21.66 -12.69
C ALA A 8 29.85 -21.91 -12.29
N ALA A 9 29.28 -23.05 -12.68
CA ALA A 9 27.92 -23.44 -12.30
C ALA A 9 27.78 -23.63 -10.78
N LEU A 10 28.74 -24.31 -10.14
CA LEU A 10 28.76 -24.51 -8.68
C LEU A 10 28.95 -23.18 -7.92
N GLY A 11 29.75 -22.26 -8.46
CA GLY A 11 29.90 -20.91 -7.92
C GLY A 11 28.61 -20.09 -8.00
N ALA A 12 27.90 -20.16 -9.14
CA ALA A 12 26.60 -19.50 -9.31
C ALA A 12 25.52 -20.08 -8.38
N VAL A 13 25.47 -21.41 -8.24
CA VAL A 13 24.56 -22.10 -7.31
C VAL A 13 24.90 -21.77 -5.85
N GLY A 14 26.19 -21.71 -5.51
CA GLY A 14 26.67 -21.31 -4.19
C GLY A 14 26.28 -19.87 -3.83
N LEU A 15 26.43 -18.93 -4.76
CA LEU A 15 25.96 -17.54 -4.58
C LEU A 15 24.45 -17.47 -4.36
N GLY A 16 23.68 -18.33 -5.04
CA GLY A 16 22.24 -18.48 -4.80
C GLY A 16 21.91 -19.02 -3.41
N TRP A 17 22.62 -20.05 -2.92
CA TRP A 17 22.42 -20.64 -1.59
C TRP A 17 22.68 -19.68 -0.42
N PHE A 18 23.48 -18.63 -0.62
CA PHE A 18 23.74 -17.59 0.39
C PHE A 18 22.92 -16.31 0.17
N GLY A 19 21.89 -16.31 -0.70
CA GLY A 19 21.04 -15.13 -0.94
C GLY A 19 21.76 -13.98 -1.65
N GLY A 20 22.90 -14.25 -2.30
CA GLY A 20 23.67 -13.26 -3.05
C GLY A 20 22.89 -12.70 -4.24
N TRP A 21 22.03 -13.52 -4.84
CA TRP A 21 21.14 -13.11 -5.93
C TRP A 21 20.09 -12.10 -5.46
N ASP A 22 19.46 -12.35 -4.31
CA ASP A 22 18.43 -11.47 -3.74
C ASP A 22 18.99 -10.09 -3.38
N SER A 23 20.23 -10.06 -2.85
CA SER A 23 20.90 -8.80 -2.51
C SER A 23 21.20 -7.95 -3.75
N MET A 24 21.65 -8.59 -4.83
CA MET A 24 21.89 -7.92 -6.11
C MET A 24 20.59 -7.43 -6.76
N GLU A 25 19.53 -8.24 -6.67
CA GLU A 25 18.21 -7.88 -7.17
C GLU A 25 17.63 -6.68 -6.41
N GLN A 26 17.68 -6.69 -5.08
CA GLN A 26 17.19 -5.57 -4.26
C GLN A 26 17.99 -4.28 -4.53
N LEU A 27 19.31 -4.37 -4.70
CA LEU A 27 20.14 -3.24 -5.07
C LEU A 27 19.80 -2.70 -6.46
N ALA A 28 19.62 -3.59 -7.45
CA ALA A 28 19.22 -3.20 -8.80
C ALA A 28 17.83 -2.54 -8.78
N TYR A 29 16.86 -3.13 -8.08
CA TYR A 29 15.50 -2.63 -7.95
C TYR A 29 15.46 -1.25 -7.31
N ASN A 30 16.14 -1.09 -6.17
CA ASN A 30 16.23 0.20 -5.47
C ASN A 30 16.92 1.27 -6.31
N SER A 31 17.96 0.89 -7.06
CA SER A 31 18.67 1.80 -7.96
C SER A 31 17.77 2.24 -9.10
N LEU A 32 17.08 1.30 -9.76
CA LEU A 32 16.15 1.60 -10.85
C LEU A 32 14.99 2.48 -10.39
N PHE A 33 14.44 2.25 -9.20
CA PHE A 33 13.37 3.08 -8.64
C PHE A 33 13.83 4.53 -8.43
N ARG A 34 15.00 4.73 -7.80
CA ARG A 34 15.59 6.07 -7.58
C ARG A 34 15.96 6.75 -8.90
N ILE A 35 16.47 5.99 -9.85
CA ILE A 35 16.82 6.46 -11.18
C ILE A 35 15.57 6.90 -11.94
N ARG A 36 14.48 6.12 -11.90
CA ARG A 36 13.20 6.48 -12.50
C ARG A 36 12.67 7.84 -12.00
N ASP A 37 12.82 8.11 -10.70
CA ASP A 37 12.37 9.37 -10.10
C ASP A 37 13.31 10.57 -10.38
N SER A 38 14.60 10.31 -10.67
CA SER A 38 15.63 11.34 -10.87
C SER A 38 15.96 11.64 -12.33
N ILE A 39 15.73 10.68 -13.23
CA ILE A 39 15.95 10.84 -14.67
C ILE A 39 14.72 11.53 -15.27
N ALA A 40 14.84 12.83 -15.57
CA ALA A 40 13.83 13.66 -16.22
C ALA A 40 13.49 13.26 -17.68
N ILE A 41 13.98 12.11 -18.15
CA ILE A 41 13.73 11.57 -19.50
C ILE A 41 12.39 10.82 -19.54
N LEU A 42 11.92 10.31 -18.38
CA LEU A 42 10.57 9.81 -18.23
C LEU A 42 9.69 10.92 -17.65
N PRO A 43 8.45 11.13 -18.16
CA PRO A 43 7.52 12.04 -17.52
C PRO A 43 7.37 11.61 -16.08
N LYS A 44 7.66 12.52 -15.14
CA LYS A 44 7.35 12.29 -13.73
C LYS A 44 5.86 11.97 -13.67
N PRO A 45 5.42 10.87 -13.03
CA PRO A 45 4.00 10.64 -12.85
C PRO A 45 3.44 11.86 -12.11
N SER A 46 2.66 12.67 -12.82
CA SER A 46 1.90 13.76 -12.22
C SER A 46 0.74 13.09 -11.51
N TRP A 47 0.82 13.01 -10.20
CA TRP A 47 -0.30 12.58 -9.38
C TRP A 47 -1.40 13.62 -9.48
N ASP A 48 -2.64 13.17 -9.60
CA ASP A 48 -3.79 14.07 -9.61
C ASP A 48 -4.01 14.59 -8.18
N GLU A 49 -3.80 15.89 -7.95
CA GLU A 49 -3.93 16.50 -6.62
C GLU A 49 -5.36 16.46 -6.07
N ARG A 50 -6.35 16.12 -6.90
CA ARG A 50 -7.75 15.93 -6.50
C ARG A 50 -8.00 14.57 -5.86
N LEU A 51 -7.05 13.64 -5.95
CA LEU A 51 -7.18 12.29 -5.43
C LEU A 51 -6.40 12.16 -4.12
N ALA A 52 -7.09 11.77 -3.06
CA ALA A 52 -6.49 11.47 -1.76
C ALA A 52 -6.55 9.97 -1.49
N ILE A 53 -5.45 9.40 -0.98
CA ILE A 53 -5.39 8.03 -0.47
C ILE A 53 -5.13 8.13 1.03
N ILE A 54 -6.04 7.59 1.83
CA ILE A 54 -5.94 7.52 3.27
C ILE A 54 -5.51 6.10 3.63
N ALA A 55 -4.26 5.95 4.04
CA ALA A 55 -3.69 4.65 4.39
C ALA A 55 -3.64 4.45 5.91
N ILE A 56 -3.77 3.20 6.34
CA ILE A 56 -3.54 2.80 7.72
C ILE A 56 -2.07 2.40 7.85
N ASP A 57 -1.28 3.25 8.51
CA ASP A 57 0.15 3.02 8.73
C ASP A 57 0.45 2.67 10.19
N GLU A 58 1.72 2.38 10.46
CA GLU A 58 2.21 2.04 11.80
C GLU A 58 1.90 3.14 12.84
N LYS A 59 1.96 4.42 12.44
CA LYS A 59 1.60 5.53 13.34
C LYS A 59 0.12 5.50 13.70
N SER A 60 -0.72 5.24 12.70
CA SER A 60 -2.17 5.10 12.87
C SER A 60 -2.51 3.94 13.80
N LEU A 61 -1.81 2.81 13.69
CA LEU A 61 -1.99 1.67 14.59
C LEU A 61 -1.53 1.97 16.02
N GLN A 62 -0.46 2.74 16.18
CA GLN A 62 -0.01 3.19 17.51
C GLN A 62 -1.00 4.16 18.16
N GLU A 63 -1.65 5.01 17.37
CA GLU A 63 -2.60 6.00 17.87
C GLU A 63 -4.00 5.40 18.14
N TYR A 64 -4.49 4.56 17.23
CA TYR A 64 -5.86 4.08 17.22
C TYR A 64 -6.02 2.61 17.61
N GLY A 65 -4.91 1.93 17.86
CA GLY A 65 -4.88 0.53 18.22
C GLY A 65 -4.90 -0.40 17.01
N GLN A 66 -5.02 -1.69 17.31
CA GLN A 66 -4.91 -2.75 16.32
C GLN A 66 -6.11 -2.74 15.34
N PHE A 67 -5.80 -2.84 14.05
CA PHE A 67 -6.77 -3.11 12.99
C PHE A 67 -7.22 -4.59 13.02
N PRO A 68 -8.50 -4.92 12.71
CA PRO A 68 -9.58 -4.04 12.25
C PRO A 68 -10.23 -3.21 13.36
N TRP A 69 -10.53 -1.94 13.05
CA TRP A 69 -11.21 -1.01 13.95
C TRP A 69 -12.74 -1.16 13.93
N SER A 70 -13.41 -0.65 14.97
CA SER A 70 -14.88 -0.61 15.03
C SER A 70 -15.49 0.37 14.03
N ARG A 71 -16.79 0.22 13.73
CA ARG A 71 -17.43 1.00 12.65
C ARG A 71 -17.67 2.45 13.02
N ASP A 72 -17.79 2.76 14.32
CA ASP A 72 -17.83 4.11 14.86
C ASP A 72 -16.70 5.03 14.31
N ARG A 73 -15.49 4.49 14.12
CA ARG A 73 -14.35 5.22 13.58
C ARG A 73 -14.53 5.58 12.12
N TYR A 74 -15.13 4.70 11.33
CA TYR A 74 -15.39 4.98 9.91
C TYR A 74 -16.58 5.93 9.75
N VAL A 75 -17.55 5.93 10.67
CA VAL A 75 -18.59 6.97 10.75
C VAL A 75 -17.94 8.34 10.95
N ALA A 76 -17.08 8.47 11.98
CA ALA A 76 -16.37 9.72 12.24
C ALA A 76 -15.47 10.17 11.07
N LEU A 77 -14.85 9.22 10.37
CA LEU A 77 -14.06 9.51 9.17
C LEU A 77 -14.95 10.02 8.03
N LEU A 78 -16.12 9.41 7.79
CA LEU A 78 -17.06 9.86 6.77
C LEU A 78 -17.53 11.30 7.06
N ASP A 79 -17.90 11.61 8.31
CA ASP A 79 -18.31 12.96 8.70
C ASP A 79 -17.25 14.02 8.36
N GLU A 80 -15.98 13.71 8.65
CA GLU A 80 -14.86 14.61 8.35
C GLU A 80 -14.64 14.75 6.84
N LEU A 81 -14.62 13.64 6.10
CA LEU A 81 -14.39 13.65 4.65
C LEU A 81 -15.51 14.38 3.90
N SER A 82 -16.75 14.20 4.33
CA SER A 82 -17.91 14.80 3.68
C SER A 82 -17.96 16.32 3.81
N SER A 83 -17.33 16.89 4.85
CA SER A 83 -17.14 18.34 4.97
C SER A 83 -16.38 18.94 3.77
N ALA A 84 -15.50 18.16 3.15
CA ALA A 84 -14.72 18.55 1.98
C ALA A 84 -15.47 18.35 0.64
N GLN A 85 -16.67 17.77 0.66
CA GLN A 85 -17.51 17.50 -0.52
C GLN A 85 -16.76 16.75 -1.65
N PRO A 86 -16.16 15.58 -1.37
CA PRO A 86 -15.49 14.80 -2.39
C PRO A 86 -16.47 14.32 -3.46
N ALA A 87 -15.99 14.07 -4.67
CA ALA A 87 -16.82 13.53 -5.74
C ALA A 87 -17.26 12.08 -5.47
N SER A 88 -16.43 11.30 -4.77
CA SER A 88 -16.73 9.94 -4.31
C SER A 88 -15.78 9.55 -3.19
N ILE A 89 -16.25 8.70 -2.28
CA ILE A 89 -15.48 8.06 -1.23
C ILE A 89 -15.53 6.55 -1.48
N SER A 90 -14.43 5.82 -1.26
CA SER A 90 -14.42 4.37 -1.40
C SER A 90 -13.51 3.73 -0.35
N PHE A 91 -13.96 2.61 0.20
CA PHE A 91 -13.19 1.83 1.17
C PHE A 91 -12.57 0.60 0.50
N ASP A 92 -11.24 0.48 0.58
CA ASP A 92 -10.53 -0.77 0.30
C ASP A 92 -10.43 -1.61 1.60
N ILE A 93 -11.59 -1.84 2.22
CA ILE A 93 -11.72 -2.57 3.49
C ILE A 93 -12.95 -3.48 3.38
N LEU A 94 -12.75 -4.76 3.68
CA LEU A 94 -13.85 -5.73 3.73
C LEU A 94 -14.46 -5.79 5.14
N PHE A 95 -15.69 -5.30 5.27
CA PHE A 95 -16.48 -5.39 6.50
C PHE A 95 -17.29 -6.70 6.54
N ALA A 96 -16.59 -7.84 6.67
CA ALA A 96 -17.23 -9.16 6.57
C ALA A 96 -18.01 -9.57 7.83
N GLU A 97 -17.49 -9.21 9.01
CA GLU A 97 -18.07 -9.62 10.29
C GLU A 97 -19.11 -8.60 10.79
N PRO A 98 -20.22 -9.06 11.36
CA PRO A 98 -21.21 -8.18 12.00
C PRO A 98 -20.60 -7.37 13.15
N SER A 99 -21.08 -6.16 13.32
CA SER A 99 -20.71 -5.26 14.41
C SER A 99 -21.94 -4.55 14.98
N GLU A 100 -21.87 -4.18 16.26
CA GLU A 100 -22.92 -3.39 16.94
C GLU A 100 -23.11 -2.00 16.29
N ASP A 101 -22.09 -1.51 15.59
CA ASP A 101 -22.06 -0.19 14.95
C ASP A 101 -22.53 -0.21 13.48
N ASP A 102 -22.93 -1.37 12.93
CA ASP A 102 -23.26 -1.50 11.50
C ASP A 102 -24.47 -0.64 11.10
N ASP A 103 -25.47 -0.47 11.98
CA ASP A 103 -26.65 0.36 11.71
C ASP A 103 -26.26 1.85 11.58
N ALA A 104 -25.38 2.33 12.46
CA ALA A 104 -24.88 3.70 12.42
C ALA A 104 -24.01 3.93 11.17
N PHE A 105 -23.16 2.96 10.82
CA PHE A 105 -22.31 3.05 9.65
C PHE A 105 -23.09 3.00 8.34
N SER A 106 -24.08 2.13 8.23
CA SER A 106 -25.00 2.09 7.09
C SER A 106 -25.76 3.41 6.94
N SER A 107 -26.23 3.99 8.04
CA SER A 107 -26.90 5.30 8.03
C SER A 107 -25.96 6.40 7.54
N ALA A 108 -24.72 6.44 8.03
CA ALA A 108 -23.71 7.40 7.59
C ALA A 108 -23.37 7.23 6.10
N ILE A 109 -23.30 6.00 5.58
CA ILE A 109 -23.13 5.75 4.14
C ILE A 109 -24.31 6.31 3.34
N ILE A 110 -25.55 6.09 3.80
CA ILE A 110 -26.75 6.58 3.11
C ILE A 110 -26.83 8.11 3.13
N ASP A 111 -26.48 8.74 4.26
CA ASP A 111 -26.46 10.19 4.40
C ASP A 111 -25.40 10.84 3.49
N ASN A 112 -24.35 10.08 3.15
CA ASN A 112 -23.30 10.46 2.23
C ASN A 112 -23.53 9.81 0.86
N ASP A 113 -24.37 10.46 0.02
CA ASP A 113 -24.83 10.01 -1.32
C ASP A 113 -23.72 9.85 -2.39
N ASN A 114 -22.46 9.70 -1.97
CA ASN A 114 -21.25 9.56 -2.80
C ASN A 114 -20.28 8.48 -2.29
N VAL A 115 -20.71 7.64 -1.34
CA VAL A 115 -19.94 6.49 -0.82
C VAL A 115 -20.26 5.20 -1.58
#